data_AF-A0A2D8PUF2-F1
#
_entry.id   AF-A0A2D8PUF2-F1
#
_cell.length_a   1.000
_cell.length_b   1.000
_cell.length_c   1.000
_cell.angle_alpha   90.00
_cell.angle_beta   90.00
_cell.angle_gamma   90.00
#
_symmetry.space_group_name_H-M   'P 1'
#
loop_
_entity.id
_entity.type
_entity.pdbx_description
1 polymer ?
#
loop_
_entity_poly.entity_id
_entity_poly.type
_entity_poly.pdbx_seq_one_letter_code
_entity_poly.pdbx_strand_id
1 'polypeptide(L)' 'MMHKTSSVDYLIVVKGAIWAIPDESEVCLKQGNMMIQRGTNHSWSVRTDEPCLLAAVLVNAKPA' A
#
# COMPACT_ATOMS: atom_id res chain seq x y z
N MET A 1 -0.84 6.07 10.99
CA MET A 1 -1.63 7.31 10.83
C MET A 1 -2.03 7.39 9.38
N MET A 2 -3.29 7.66 9.09
CA MET A 2 -3.79 7.78 7.71
C MET A 2 -3.17 9.00 7.02
N HIS A 3 -2.87 8.87 5.73
CA HIS A 3 -2.40 9.99 4.91
C HIS A 3 -2.78 9.81 3.44
N LYS A 4 -2.63 10.89 2.67
CA LYS A 4 -2.91 10.93 1.24
C LYS A 4 -1.79 11.69 0.51
N THR A 5 -1.41 11.18 -0.65
CA THR A 5 -0.40 11.77 -1.53
C THR A 5 -1.00 12.07 -2.91
N SER A 6 -0.50 13.12 -3.57
CA SER A 6 -0.85 13.43 -4.97
C SER A 6 0.00 12.60 -5.93
N SER A 7 -0.25 11.30 -5.94
CA SER A 7 0.51 10.33 -6.72
C SER A 7 -0.35 9.12 -7.14
N VAL A 8 0.11 8.42 -8.18
CA VAL A 8 -0.24 7.02 -8.41
C VAL A 8 0.93 6.17 -7.91
N ASP A 9 0.65 5.26 -7.00
CA ASP A 9 1.66 4.43 -6.36
C ASP A 9 1.50 2.97 -6.80
N TYR A 10 2.61 2.39 -7.22
CA TYR A 10 2.75 0.97 -7.52
C TYR A 10 3.46 0.30 -6.36
N LEU A 11 2.71 -0.50 -5.60
CA LEU A 11 3.15 -1.08 -4.34
C LEU A 11 3.22 -2.59 -4.48
N ILE A 12 4.42 -3.15 -4.44
CA ILE A 12 4.68 -4.56 -4.72
C ILE A 12 5.23 -5.21 -3.45
N VAL A 13 4.56 -6.25 -2.96
CA VAL A 13 5.03 -7.02 -1.81
C VAL A 13 6.10 -8.00 -2.30
N VAL A 14 7.37 -7.68 -2.06
CA VAL A 14 8.51 -8.50 -2.46
C VAL A 14 8.67 -9.71 -1.52
N LYS A 15 8.44 -9.51 -0.22
CA LYS A 15 8.48 -10.57 0.81
C LYS A 15 7.52 -10.23 1.95
N GLY A 16 6.89 -11.25 2.52
CA GLY A 16 6.04 -11.11 3.71
C GLY A 16 4.59 -10.75 3.37
N ALA A 17 3.91 -10.09 4.30
CA ALA A 17 2.53 -9.64 4.13
C ALA A 17 2.28 -8.30 4.85
N ILE A 18 1.38 -7.50 4.29
CA ILE A 18 0.99 -6.20 4.85
C ILE A 18 -0.49 -5.94 4.61
N TRP A 19 -1.15 -5.31 5.57
CA TRP A 19 -2.52 -4.86 5.44
C TRP A 19 -2.52 -3.44 4.89
N ALA A 20 -3.08 -3.26 3.70
CA ALA A 20 -3.46 -1.96 3.17
C ALA A 20 -4.78 -1.54 3.81
N ILE A 21 -4.82 -0.34 4.37
CA ILE A 21 -5.95 0.20 5.12
C ILE A 21 -6.43 1.46 4.41
N PRO A 22 -7.28 1.36 3.38
CA PRO A 22 -8.01 2.49 2.81
C PRO A 22 -9.25 2.82 3.65
N ASP A 23 -10.03 3.83 3.23
CA ASP A 23 -11.20 4.31 3.99
C ASP A 23 -12.35 3.27 4.10
N GLU A 24 -12.54 2.41 3.10
CA GLU A 24 -13.72 1.51 3.03
C GLU A 24 -13.47 0.10 3.56
N SER A 25 -12.39 -0.55 3.13
CA SER A 25 -12.11 -1.94 3.51
C SER A 25 -10.63 -2.27 3.49
N GLU A 26 -10.15 -2.90 4.56
CA GLU A 26 -8.78 -3.40 4.63
C GLU A 26 -8.56 -4.60 3.72
N VAL A 27 -7.38 -4.68 3.10
CA VAL A 27 -6.97 -5.84 2.31
C VAL A 27 -5.58 -6.32 2.73
N CYS A 28 -5.44 -7.62 2.92
CA CYS A 28 -4.14 -8.25 3.18
C CYS A 28 -3.43 -8.54 1.85
N LEU A 29 -2.31 -7.87 1.61
CA LEU A 29 -1.43 -8.12 0.47
C LEU A 29 -0.34 -9.10 0.90
N LYS A 30 -0.19 -10.20 0.16
CA LYS A 30 0.84 -11.23 0.38
C LYS A 30 1.96 -11.09 -0.64
N GLN A 31 3.06 -11.79 -0.41
CA GLN A 31 4.19 -11.87 -1.34
C GLN A 31 3.73 -12.11 -2.79
N GLY A 32 4.25 -11.29 -3.70
CA GLY A 32 3.91 -11.29 -5.13
C GLY A 32 2.64 -10.49 -5.47
N ASN A 33 1.86 -10.04 -4.50
CA ASN A 33 0.74 -9.14 -4.76
C ASN A 33 1.23 -7.72 -5.05
N MET A 34 0.42 -7.02 -5.85
CA MET A 34 0.61 -5.63 -6.19
C MET A 34 -0.67 -4.84 -5.96
N MET A 35 -0.56 -3.65 -5.39
CA MET A 35 -1.63 -2.67 -5.28
C MET A 35 -1.30 -1.45 -6.11
N ILE A 36 -2.30 -0.94 -6.82
CA ILE A 36 -2.24 0.36 -7.50
C ILE A 36 -3.06 1.34 -6.66
N GLN A 37 -2.38 2.27 -6.02
CA GLN A 37 -3.01 3.28 -5.18
C GLN A 37 -3.13 4.59 -5.94
N ARG A 38 -4.35 5.11 -6.09
CA ARG A 38 -4.67 6.24 -6.99
C ARG A 38 -4.93 7.52 -6.21
N GLY A 39 -4.02 7.91 -5.33
CA GLY A 39 -4.16 9.10 -4.49
C GLY A 39 -5.30 9.00 -3.47
N THR A 40 -5.56 7.80 -2.94
CA THR A 40 -6.55 7.55 -1.90
C THR A 40 -5.94 7.72 -0.51
N ASN A 41 -6.76 8.08 0.48
CA ASN A 41 -6.33 8.09 1.87
C ASN A 41 -6.03 6.66 2.32
N HIS A 42 -4.90 6.46 3.01
CA HIS A 42 -4.44 5.11 3.33
C HIS A 42 -3.48 5.06 4.52
N SER A 43 -3.35 3.87 5.10
CA SER A 43 -2.34 3.48 6.06
C SER A 43 -1.91 2.03 5.82
N TRP A 44 -0.83 1.62 6.48
CA TRP A 44 -0.27 0.28 6.40
C TRP A 44 -0.10 -0.33 7.78
N SER A 45 -0.26 -1.64 7.89
CA SER A 45 -0.01 -2.38 9.13
C SER A 45 0.60 -3.74 8.82
N VAL A 46 1.77 -4.02 9.39
CA VAL A 46 2.33 -5.37 9.43
C VAL A 46 1.79 -6.03 10.70
N ARG A 47 1.07 -7.15 10.55
CA ARG A 47 0.41 -7.90 11.65
C ARG A 47 0.97 -9.31 11.79
N THR A 48 2.20 -9.52 11.34
CA THR A 48 2.95 -10.77 11.38
C THR A 48 4.19 -10.61 12.23
N ASP A 49 4.78 -11.73 12.66
CA ASP A 49 6.05 -11.72 13.42
C ASP A 49 7.26 -11.41 12.53
N GLU A 50 7.11 -11.56 11.22
CA GLU A 50 8.15 -11.27 10.22
C GLU A 50 7.93 -9.90 9.55
N PRO A 51 9.01 -9.18 9.17
CA PRO A 51 8.90 -7.93 8.44
C PRO A 51 8.37 -8.14 7.01
N CYS A 52 7.70 -7.12 6.49
CA CYS A 52 7.28 -7.04 5.09
C CYS A 52 8.26 -6.17 4.30
N LEU A 53 8.77 -6.67 3.18
CA LEU A 53 9.53 -5.89 2.21
C LEU A 53 8.60 -5.42 1.09
N LEU A 54 8.41 -4.10 1.02
CA LEU A 54 7.57 -3.45 0.02
C LEU A 54 8.44 -2.62 -0.93
N ALA A 55 8.34 -2.88 -2.23
CA ALA A 55 8.87 -1.98 -3.25
C ALA A 55 7.78 -0.98 -3.65
N ALA A 56 8.08 0.32 -3.57
CA ALA A 56 7.13 1.38 -3.86
C ALA A 56 7.69 2.30 -4.95
N VAL A 57 6.92 2.51 -6.01
CA VAL A 57 7.19 3.51 -7.05
C VAL A 57 6.06 4.52 -7.02
N LEU A 58 6.38 5.77 -6.68
CA LEU A 58 5.42 6.86 -6.57
C LEU A 58 5.62 7.80 -7.76
N VAL A 59 4.59 7.96 -8.57
CA VAL A 59 4.59 8.87 -9.72
C VAL A 59 3.68 10.05 -9.40
N ASN A 60 4.19 11.28 -9.48
CA ASN A 60 3.37 12.48 -9.29
C ASN A 60 2.15 12.45 -10.23
N ALA A 61 0.97 12.64 -9.67
CA ALA A 61 -0.27 12.65 -10.43
C ALA A 61 -1.30 13.58 -9.80
N LYS A 62 -2.20 14.10 -10.62
CA LYS A 62 -3.42 14.74 -10.11
C LYS A 62 -4.33 13.64 -9.54
N PRO A 63 -4.73 13.72 -8.26
CA PRO A 63 -5.69 12.77 -7.69
C PRO A 63 -6.96 12.74 -8.53
N ALA A 64 -7.54 11.54 -8.69
CA ALA A 64 -8.83 11.36 -9.34
C ALA A 64 -9.97 11.97 -8.49
#